data_AF-A0A067G922-F1
#
_entry.id   AF-A0A067G922-F1
#
_cell.length_a   1.000
_cell.length_b   1.000
_cell.length_c   1.000
_cell.angle_alpha   90.00
_cell.angle_beta   90.00
_cell.angle_gamma   90.00
#
_symmetry.space_group_name_H-M   'P 1'
#
loop_
_entity.id
_entity.type
_entity.pdbx_description
1 polymer ?
#
loop_
_entity_poly.entity_id
_entity_poly.type
_entity_poly.pdbx_seq_one_letter_code
_entity_poly.pdbx_strand_id
1 'polypeptide(L)'
;SYFAKLPQSDVDLLEFPLNLEYLEAEFFLFGSLGHGLDKVAPNLTANLNPFTNDVVLQFVWQEVGHLRAIKNTVKGFPRPLLDLSAGSFAKVIDKAFGKPLNPPLDPYANSINYLIASYLNPYVGLTGYVGANPNLQDAVSQR
;
A
#
# COMPACT_ATOMS: atom_id res chain seq x y z
N SER A 1 -33.69 -5.15 4.20
CA SER A 1 -33.17 -6.14 3.23
C SER A 1 -32.14 -6.99 3.94
N TYR A 2 -32.25 -8.31 3.85
CA TYR A 2 -31.21 -9.21 4.38
C TYR A 2 -30.00 -9.11 3.45
N PHE A 3 -28.94 -8.42 3.86
CA PHE A 3 -27.64 -8.67 3.25
C PHE A 3 -27.24 -10.09 3.67
N ALA A 4 -27.16 -11.00 2.71
CA ALA A 4 -26.64 -12.33 2.96
C ALA A 4 -25.22 -12.18 3.53
N LYS A 5 -24.93 -12.93 4.61
CA LYS A 5 -23.59 -12.95 5.20
C LYS A 5 -22.63 -13.53 4.15
N LEU A 6 -21.56 -12.80 3.82
CA LEU A 6 -20.56 -13.26 2.86
C LEU A 6 -20.00 -14.64 3.24
N PRO A 7 -19.64 -15.49 2.27
CA PRO A 7 -18.90 -16.72 2.52
C PRO A 7 -17.62 -16.43 3.32
N GLN A 8 -17.29 -17.28 4.30
CA GLN A 8 -16.10 -17.06 5.13
C GLN A 8 -14.81 -17.05 4.27
N SER A 9 -14.76 -17.85 3.20
CA SER A 9 -13.66 -17.84 2.23
C SER A 9 -13.48 -16.48 1.55
N ASP A 10 -14.58 -15.81 1.21
CA ASP A 10 -14.54 -14.49 0.58
C ASP A 10 -14.04 -13.44 1.58
N VAL A 11 -14.46 -13.55 2.85
CA VAL A 11 -13.95 -12.68 3.93
C VAL A 11 -12.44 -12.86 4.08
N ASP A 12 -11.95 -14.09 4.16
CA ASP A 12 -10.52 -14.36 4.33
C ASP A 12 -9.70 -13.85 3.13
N LEU A 13 -10.25 -13.98 1.90
CA LEU A 13 -9.64 -13.50 0.67
C LEU A 13 -9.67 -11.97 0.54
N LEU A 14 -10.67 -11.28 1.09
CA LEU A 14 -10.75 -9.81 1.13
C LEU A 14 -9.93 -9.21 2.28
N GLU A 15 -9.65 -9.98 3.33
CA GLU A 15 -8.79 -9.55 4.42
C GLU A 15 -7.32 -9.51 3.97
N PHE A 16 -6.80 -10.50 3.25
CA PHE A 16 -5.40 -10.45 2.78
C PHE A 16 -5.00 -9.13 2.06
N PRO A 17 -5.73 -8.64 1.04
CA PRO A 17 -5.40 -7.41 0.35
C PRO A 17 -5.51 -6.15 1.22
N LEU A 18 -6.28 -6.16 2.32
CA LEU A 18 -6.36 -5.03 3.24
C LEU A 18 -4.97 -4.66 3.82
N ASN A 19 -4.06 -5.63 3.99
CA ASN A 19 -2.66 -5.35 4.38
C ASN A 19 -1.92 -4.49 3.34
N LEU A 20 -2.18 -4.77 2.06
CA LEU A 20 -1.52 -4.13 0.93
C LEU A 20 -2.05 -2.70 0.76
N GLU A 21 -3.36 -2.52 0.89
CA GLU A 21 -3.98 -1.20 0.88
C GLU A 21 -3.46 -0.31 2.02
N TYR A 22 -3.21 -0.87 3.21
CA TYR A 22 -2.57 -0.12 4.28
C TYR A 22 -1.12 0.24 3.96
N LEU A 23 -0.36 -0.69 3.36
CA LEU A 23 1.02 -0.44 2.95
C LEU A 23 1.10 0.71 1.94
N GLU A 24 0.28 0.66 0.90
CA GLU A 24 0.26 1.64 -0.18
C GLU A 24 -0.27 2.99 0.30
N ALA A 25 -1.39 3.02 1.03
CA ALA A 25 -1.94 4.25 1.58
C ALA A 25 -0.95 4.97 2.51
N GLU A 26 -0.34 4.25 3.47
CA GLU A 26 0.61 4.85 4.40
C GLU A 26 1.86 5.35 3.65
N PHE A 27 2.41 4.57 2.72
CA PHE A 27 3.57 4.99 1.93
C PHE A 27 3.30 6.28 1.15
N PHE A 28 2.21 6.35 0.37
CA PHE A 28 1.87 7.54 -0.41
C PHE A 28 1.50 8.75 0.46
N LEU A 29 0.82 8.53 1.58
CA LEU A 29 0.47 9.58 2.54
C LEU A 29 1.72 10.23 3.14
N PHE A 30 2.69 9.41 3.57
CA PHE A 30 3.96 9.92 4.04
C PHE A 30 4.72 10.66 2.94
N GLY A 31 4.84 10.07 1.74
CA GLY A 31 5.58 10.69 0.65
C GLY A 31 5.05 12.06 0.22
N SER A 32 3.72 12.21 0.10
CA SER A 32 3.11 13.45 -0.40
C SER A 32 2.73 14.46 0.69
N LEU A 33 2.15 13.99 1.80
CA LEU A 33 1.59 14.85 2.84
C LEU A 33 2.44 14.90 4.12
N GLY A 34 3.46 14.05 4.23
CA GLY A 34 4.37 13.99 5.37
C GLY A 34 3.77 13.40 6.64
N HIS A 35 2.63 12.71 6.53
CA HIS A 35 1.97 12.04 7.65
C HIS A 35 1.08 10.91 7.16
N GLY A 36 1.01 9.83 7.94
CA GLY A 36 0.18 8.65 7.67
C GLY A 36 -1.29 8.79 8.11
N LEU A 37 -2.04 7.69 8.04
CA LEU A 37 -3.50 7.65 8.29
C LEU A 37 -3.89 8.15 9.69
N ASP A 38 -3.02 7.96 10.69
CA ASP A 38 -3.30 8.33 12.09
C ASP A 38 -2.72 9.69 12.49
N LYS A 39 -2.02 10.38 11.58
CA LYS A 39 -1.29 11.62 11.85
C LYS A 39 -0.37 11.58 13.09
N VAL A 40 0.61 10.67 13.11
CA VAL A 40 1.89 10.83 13.84
C VAL A 40 3.03 10.15 13.07
N ALA A 41 3.80 10.91 12.29
CA ALA A 41 5.23 10.64 12.00
C ALA A 41 5.81 11.78 11.13
N PRO A 42 6.21 12.91 11.73
CA PRO A 42 7.08 13.86 11.05
C PRO A 42 8.41 13.14 10.74
N ASN A 43 8.93 13.27 9.51
CA ASN A 43 10.22 12.76 8.99
C ASN A 43 10.16 11.66 7.91
N LEU A 44 8.98 11.22 7.46
CA LEU A 44 8.85 10.32 6.30
C LEU A 44 8.39 11.04 5.01
N THR A 45 8.48 12.38 4.99
CA THR A 45 8.13 13.17 3.79
C THR A 45 9.16 12.99 2.70
N ALA A 46 8.72 12.66 1.49
CA ALA A 46 9.62 12.56 0.35
C ALA A 46 9.95 13.94 -0.23
N ASN A 47 11.17 14.11 -0.72
CA ASN A 47 11.59 15.30 -1.45
C ASN A 47 11.09 15.25 -2.90
N LEU A 48 9.81 15.54 -3.09
CA LEU A 48 9.14 15.48 -4.40
C LEU A 48 9.14 16.85 -5.09
N ASN A 49 9.38 16.85 -6.41
CA ASN A 49 9.06 18.01 -7.23
C ASN A 49 7.52 18.19 -7.32
N PRO A 50 7.01 19.38 -7.68
CA PRO A 50 5.58 19.66 -7.67
C PRO A 50 4.74 18.69 -8.52
N PHE A 51 5.22 18.32 -9.71
CA PHE A 51 4.49 17.41 -10.59
C PHE A 51 4.41 16.00 -10.00
N THR A 52 5.54 15.45 -9.52
CA THR A 52 5.54 14.14 -8.88
C THR A 52 4.70 14.14 -7.61
N ASN A 53 4.72 15.22 -6.82
CA ASN A 53 3.88 15.33 -5.64
C ASN A 53 2.39 15.30 -5.98
N ASP A 54 1.97 16.02 -7.03
CA ASP A 54 0.57 16.00 -7.48
C ASP A 54 0.12 14.58 -7.88
N VAL A 55 0.95 13.86 -8.64
CA VAL A 55 0.67 12.45 -9.01
C VAL A 55 0.58 11.56 -7.78
N VAL A 56 1.53 11.65 -6.85
CA VAL A 56 1.51 10.83 -5.62
C VAL A 56 0.30 11.15 -4.76
N LEU A 57 -0.14 12.42 -4.72
CA LEU A 57 -1.36 12.82 -4.02
C LEU A 57 -2.62 12.19 -4.64
N GLN A 58 -2.65 11.98 -5.96
CA GLN A 58 -3.75 11.26 -6.60
C GLN A 58 -3.79 9.79 -6.15
N PHE A 59 -2.63 9.13 -6.01
CA PHE A 59 -2.55 7.78 -5.44
C PHE A 59 -3.01 7.74 -3.98
N VAL A 60 -2.66 8.73 -3.17
CA VAL A 60 -3.20 8.86 -1.80
C VAL A 60 -4.73 8.76 -1.78
N TRP A 61 -5.40 9.52 -2.65
CA TRP A 61 -6.86 9.52 -2.67
C TRP A 61 -7.45 8.20 -3.14
N GLN A 62 -6.77 7.52 -4.06
CA GLN A 62 -7.18 6.20 -4.56
C GLN A 62 -7.09 5.14 -3.45
N GLU A 63 -5.94 5.01 -2.77
CA GLU A 63 -5.75 3.96 -1.75
C GLU A 63 -6.59 4.20 -0.49
N VAL A 64 -6.80 5.46 -0.10
CA VAL A 64 -7.77 5.78 0.97
C VAL A 64 -9.20 5.39 0.55
N GLY A 65 -9.53 5.52 -0.74
CA GLY A 65 -10.78 5.04 -1.31
C GLY A 65 -10.94 3.53 -1.20
N HIS A 66 -9.92 2.77 -1.60
CA HIS A 66 -9.90 1.29 -1.50
C HIS A 66 -10.05 0.82 -0.05
N LEU A 67 -9.28 1.41 0.89
CA LEU A 67 -9.38 1.10 2.33
C LEU A 67 -10.81 1.30 2.85
N ARG A 68 -11.47 2.38 2.44
CA ARG A 68 -12.86 2.65 2.82
C ARG A 68 -13.83 1.63 2.23
N ALA A 69 -13.63 1.24 0.96
CA ALA A 69 -14.48 0.25 0.31
C ALA A 69 -14.41 -1.11 1.02
N ILE A 70 -13.20 -1.63 1.28
CA ILE A 70 -13.02 -2.93 1.94
C ILE A 70 -13.56 -2.92 3.36
N LYS A 71 -13.27 -1.87 4.16
CA LYS A 71 -13.78 -1.75 5.55
C LYS A 71 -15.30 -1.64 5.66
N ASN A 72 -15.99 -1.21 4.60
CA ASN A 72 -17.45 -1.20 4.57
C ASN A 72 -18.03 -2.59 4.25
N THR A 73 -17.23 -3.48 3.65
CA THR A 73 -17.65 -4.82 3.23
C THR A 73 -17.30 -5.89 4.26
N VAL A 74 -16.12 -5.81 4.86
CA VAL A 74 -15.63 -6.75 5.88
C VAL A 74 -15.21 -6.03 7.15
N LYS A 75 -15.29 -6.73 8.29
CA LYS A 75 -14.80 -6.22 9.58
C LYS A 75 -13.31 -5.83 9.48
N GLY A 76 -12.56 -6.62 8.71
CA GLY A 76 -11.12 -6.50 8.61
C GLY A 76 -10.42 -6.89 9.91
N PHE A 77 -9.09 -6.83 9.87
CA PHE A 77 -8.21 -7.00 11.02
C PHE A 77 -7.51 -5.66 11.34
N PRO A 78 -6.93 -5.52 12.56
CA PRO A 78 -6.20 -4.32 12.94
C PRO A 78 -5.09 -3.99 11.94
N ARG A 79 -4.91 -2.70 11.61
CA ARG A 79 -3.83 -2.26 10.71
C ARG A 79 -2.48 -2.82 11.21
N PRO A 80 -1.68 -3.47 10.34
CA PRO A 80 -0.39 -4.01 10.75
C PRO A 80 0.59 -2.87 11.08
N LEU A 81 1.58 -3.17 11.90
CA LEU A 81 2.73 -2.28 12.07
C LEU A 81 3.63 -2.41 10.84
N LEU A 82 3.72 -1.34 10.06
CA LEU A 82 4.49 -1.28 8.82
C LEU A 82 5.84 -0.62 9.06
N ASP A 83 6.91 -1.22 8.53
CA ASP A 83 8.23 -0.59 8.48
C ASP A 83 8.46 0.05 7.10
N LEU A 84 8.14 1.33 7.01
CA LEU A 84 8.33 2.17 5.83
C LEU A 84 9.69 2.91 5.85
N SER A 85 10.63 2.50 6.71
CA SER A 85 11.93 3.15 6.80
C SER A 85 12.74 2.99 5.51
N ALA A 86 13.58 3.98 5.20
CA ALA A 86 14.53 3.89 4.08
C ALA A 86 15.40 2.62 4.15
N GLY A 87 15.75 2.16 5.36
CA GLY A 87 16.51 0.94 5.57
C GLY A 87 15.80 -0.33 5.11
N SER A 88 14.46 -0.38 5.21
CA SER A 88 13.68 -1.52 4.72
C SER A 88 13.60 -1.55 3.19
N PHE A 89 13.43 -0.39 2.54
CA PHE A 89 13.53 -0.29 1.08
C PHE A 89 14.95 -0.63 0.57
N ALA A 90 15.99 -0.13 1.22
CA ALA A 90 17.37 -0.46 0.90
C ALA A 90 17.62 -1.97 0.92
N LYS A 91 17.19 -2.67 1.97
CA LYS A 91 17.33 -4.15 2.08
C LYS A 91 16.64 -4.89 0.92
N VAL A 92 15.44 -4.47 0.52
CA VAL A 92 14.71 -5.09 -0.60
C VAL A 92 15.48 -4.93 -1.90
N ILE A 93 15.98 -3.72 -2.16
CA ILE A 93 16.76 -3.42 -3.36
C ILE A 93 18.11 -4.14 -3.34
N ASP A 94 18.83 -4.13 -2.23
CA ASP A 94 20.09 -4.84 -2.09
C ASP A 94 19.93 -6.33 -2.38
N LYS A 95 18.82 -6.92 -1.91
CA LYS A 95 18.46 -8.32 -2.22
C LYS A 95 18.18 -8.52 -3.70
N ALA A 96 17.46 -7.61 -4.35
CA ALA A 96 17.17 -7.68 -5.78
C ALA A 96 18.45 -7.57 -6.64
N PHE A 97 19.42 -6.77 -6.20
CA PHE A 97 20.71 -6.61 -6.86
C PHE A 97 21.78 -7.64 -6.43
N GLY A 98 21.49 -8.46 -5.41
CA GLY A 98 22.41 -9.45 -4.84
C GLY A 98 23.60 -8.85 -4.08
N LYS A 99 23.58 -7.55 -3.78
CA LYS A 99 24.64 -6.84 -3.05
C LYS A 99 24.13 -5.51 -2.48
N PRO A 100 24.77 -4.98 -1.42
CA PRO A 100 24.50 -3.62 -0.96
C PRO A 100 24.80 -2.56 -2.02
N LEU A 101 23.87 -1.63 -2.24
CA LEU A 101 24.13 -0.42 -3.00
C LEU A 101 24.88 0.61 -2.15
N ASN A 102 25.66 1.48 -2.81
CA ASN A 102 26.36 2.59 -2.16
C ASN A 102 26.20 3.89 -2.98
N PRO A 103 25.40 4.86 -2.52
CA PRO A 103 24.61 4.82 -1.28
C PRO A 103 23.44 3.81 -1.36
N PRO A 104 22.89 3.35 -0.21
CA PRO A 104 21.65 2.56 -0.19
C PRO A 104 20.49 3.31 -0.85
N LEU A 105 19.49 2.60 -1.39
CA LEU A 105 18.29 3.27 -1.90
C LEU A 105 17.53 3.90 -0.73
N ASP A 106 17.41 5.22 -0.76
CA ASP A 106 16.51 5.98 0.11
C ASP A 106 15.30 6.46 -0.73
N PRO A 107 14.09 5.95 -0.47
CA PRO A 107 12.89 6.33 -1.23
C PRO A 107 12.54 7.81 -1.05
N TYR A 108 12.92 8.44 0.07
CA TYR A 108 12.53 9.80 0.40
C TYR A 108 13.50 10.86 -0.16
N ALA A 109 14.64 10.45 -0.71
CA ALA A 109 15.72 11.36 -1.11
C ALA A 109 15.36 12.29 -2.27
N ASN A 110 14.60 11.79 -3.26
CA ASN A 110 14.18 12.55 -4.44
C ASN A 110 13.02 11.85 -5.17
N SER A 111 12.43 12.54 -6.15
CA SER A 111 11.29 12.04 -6.93
C SER A 111 11.56 10.73 -7.69
N ILE A 112 12.78 10.53 -8.21
CA ILE A 112 13.12 9.32 -8.97
C ILE A 112 13.19 8.12 -8.03
N ASN A 113 13.89 8.26 -6.90
CA ASN A 113 13.96 7.20 -5.89
C ASN A 113 12.57 6.83 -5.37
N TYR A 114 11.72 7.84 -5.14
CA TYR A 114 10.36 7.62 -4.67
C TYR A 114 9.54 6.84 -5.70
N LEU A 115 9.60 7.20 -6.99
CA LEU A 115 8.89 6.47 -8.05
C LEU A 115 9.41 5.03 -8.23
N ILE A 116 10.71 4.80 -8.10
CA ILE A 116 11.29 3.44 -8.12
C ILE A 116 10.76 2.61 -6.94
N ALA A 117 10.73 3.20 -5.74
CA ALA A 117 10.19 2.54 -4.56
C ALA A 117 8.68 2.28 -4.68
N SER A 118 7.91 3.22 -5.24
CA SER A 118 6.50 3.04 -5.53
C SER A 118 6.24 1.84 -6.44
N TYR A 119 7.12 1.57 -7.41
CA TYR A 119 7.00 0.40 -8.29
C TYR A 119 7.19 -0.95 -7.58
N LEU A 120 7.74 -0.98 -6.37
CA LEU A 120 7.86 -2.20 -5.57
C LEU A 120 6.51 -2.61 -4.98
N ASN A 121 5.60 -1.66 -4.70
CA ASN A 121 4.33 -1.95 -4.05
C ASN A 121 3.32 -2.72 -4.94
N PRO A 122 3.11 -2.35 -6.23
CA PRO A 122 2.19 -3.03 -7.14
C PRO A 122 2.52 -4.51 -7.36
N TYR A 123 3.79 -4.93 -7.24
CA TYR A 123 4.15 -6.35 -7.35
C TYR A 123 3.61 -7.18 -6.19
N VAL A 124 3.40 -6.57 -5.02
CA VAL A 124 2.76 -7.21 -3.87
C VAL A 124 1.24 -7.18 -4.04
N GLY A 125 0.67 -6.06 -4.50
CA GLY A 125 -0.76 -5.89 -4.86
C GLY A 125 -1.27 -6.90 -5.89
N LEU A 126 -0.53 -7.11 -6.98
CA LEU A 126 -0.88 -8.04 -8.06
C LEU A 126 -0.99 -9.48 -7.55
N THR A 127 -0.13 -9.89 -6.61
CA THR A 127 -0.19 -11.24 -6.04
C THR A 127 -1.37 -11.45 -5.10
N GLY A 128 -1.84 -10.40 -4.41
CA GLY A 128 -3.01 -10.45 -3.55
C GLY A 128 -4.31 -10.53 -4.33
N TYR A 129 -4.58 -9.54 -5.18
CA TYR A 129 -5.88 -9.43 -5.86
C TYR A 129 -6.05 -10.41 -7.02
N VAL A 130 -5.04 -10.58 -7.89
CA VAL A 130 -5.14 -11.50 -9.03
C VAL A 130 -5.17 -12.96 -8.55
N GLY A 131 -4.53 -13.26 -7.42
CA GLY A 131 -4.60 -14.58 -6.78
C GLY A 131 -5.96 -14.86 -6.10
N ALA A 132 -6.60 -13.83 -5.54
CA ALA A 132 -7.86 -13.97 -4.82
C ALA A 132 -9.09 -14.01 -5.74
N ASN A 133 -9.10 -13.21 -6.81
CA ASN A 133 -10.30 -12.97 -7.63
C ASN A 133 -10.97 -14.24 -8.19
N PRO A 134 -10.24 -15.25 -8.72
CA PRO A 134 -10.87 -16.49 -9.20
C PRO A 134 -11.53 -17.34 -8.11
N ASN A 135 -11.23 -17.07 -6.84
CA ASN A 135 -11.68 -17.86 -5.68
C ASN A 135 -12.82 -17.19 -4.91
N LEU A 136 -13.23 -15.97 -5.29
CA LEU A 136 -14.37 -15.26 -4.71
C LEU A 136 -15.69 -15.82 -5.23
N GLN A 137 -16.65 -16.06 -4.34
CA GLN A 137 -17.91 -16.74 -4.69
C GLN A 137 -19.10 -15.78 -4.75
N ASP A 138 -19.12 -14.72 -3.95
CA ASP A 138 -20.21 -13.75 -3.91
C ASP A 138 -19.98 -12.60 -4.91
N ALA A 139 -21.04 -12.19 -5.60
CA ALA A 139 -21.00 -11.10 -6.57
C ALA A 139 -20.69 -9.73 -5.94
N VAL A 140 -20.90 -9.57 -4.64
CA VAL A 140 -20.50 -8.38 -3.88
C VAL A 140 -18.98 -8.35 -3.67
N SER A 141 -18.35 -9.52 -3.50
CA SER A 141 -16.89 -9.64 -3.32
C SER A 141 -16.12 -9.40 -4.62
N GLN A 142 -16.71 -9.72 -5.78
CA GLN A 142 -16.09 -9.63 -7.11
C GLN A 142 -16.14 -8.24 -7.75
N ARG A 143 -16.74 -7.24 -7.10
CA ARG A 143 -16.92 -5.87 -7.61
C ARG A 143 -15.86 -4.92 -7.08
#